data_AF-A0A2G2YBX3-F1
#
_entry.id   AF-A0A2G2YBX3-F1
#
_cell.length_a   1.000
_cell.length_b   1.000
_cell.length_c   1.000
_cell.angle_alpha   90.00
_cell.angle_beta   90.00
_cell.angle_gamma   90.00
#
_symmetry.space_group_name_H-M   'P 1'
#
loop_
_entity.id
_entity.type
_entity.pdbx_description
1 polymer ?
#
loop_
_entity_poly.entity_id
_entity_poly.type
_entity_poly.pdbx_seq_one_letter_code
_entity_poly.pdbx_strand_id
1 'polypeptide(L)'
;MCMLELVTFEDPYSECKNPAQIFKKVSSGVKPASLGKVTDPQIKAFIEKCLVPASLRLPAKDLLKDPFLQIENLNEPTHNLFLDFSNN
;
A
#
# COMPACT_ATOMS: atom_id res chain seq x y z
N MET A 1 5.19 -6.16 -0.26
CA MET A 1 4.18 -5.28 0.37
C MET A 1 3.13 -5.03 -0.69
N CYS A 2 2.07 -5.84 -0.74
CA CYS A 2 1.26 -5.96 -1.95
C CYS A 2 0.56 -4.66 -2.36
N MET A 3 -0.09 -3.97 -1.41
CA MET A 3 -0.78 -2.70 -1.69
C MET A 3 0.15 -1.63 -2.25
N LEU A 4 1.38 -1.53 -1.74
CA LEU A 4 2.36 -0.55 -2.22
C LEU A 4 2.76 -0.86 -3.67
N GLU A 5 3.08 -2.12 -3.95
CA GLU A 5 3.47 -2.59 -5.28
C GLU A 5 2.34 -2.39 -6.31
N LEU A 6 1.10 -2.66 -5.93
CA LEU A 6 -0.08 -2.47 -6.79
C LEU A 6 -0.27 -1.00 -7.21
N VAL A 7 -0.05 -0.06 -6.29
CA VAL A 7 -0.31 1.36 -6.57
C VAL A 7 0.89 2.09 -7.18
N THR A 8 2.10 1.55 -7.00
CA THR A 8 3.32 2.16 -7.57
C THR A 8 3.85 1.42 -8.80
N PHE A 9 3.38 0.21 -9.10
CA PHE A 9 3.92 -0.67 -10.15
C PHE A 9 5.44 -0.89 -10.01
N GLU A 10 5.92 -0.93 -8.77
CA GLU A 10 7.35 -1.06 -8.45
C GLU A 10 7.53 -2.02 -7.28
N ASP A 11 8.55 -2.88 -7.40
CA ASP A 11 8.96 -3.76 -6.32
C ASP A 11 9.37 -2.94 -5.08
N PRO A 12 8.81 -3.24 -3.89
CA PRO A 12 9.21 -2.56 -2.66
C PRO A 12 10.71 -2.75 -2.38
N TYR A 13 11.40 -1.64 -2.09
CA TYR A 13 12.85 -1.58 -1.90
C TYR A 13 13.67 -1.84 -3.18
N SER A 14 13.12 -1.62 -4.37
CA SER A 14 13.85 -1.68 -5.65
C SER A 14 15.10 -0.78 -5.69
N GLU A 15 15.18 0.24 -4.82
CA GLU A 15 16.38 1.07 -4.66
C GLU A 15 17.56 0.37 -3.95
N CYS A 16 17.35 -0.84 -3.39
CA CYS A 16 18.38 -1.62 -2.72
C CYS A 16 19.04 -2.62 -3.69
N LYS A 17 20.36 -2.72 -3.65
CA LYS A 17 21.14 -3.59 -4.55
C LYS A 17 21.20 -5.05 -4.13
N ASN A 18 20.91 -5.35 -2.86
CA ASN A 18 20.99 -6.70 -2.33
C ASN A 18 20.08 -6.88 -1.09
N PRO A 19 19.78 -8.14 -0.69
CA PRO A 19 18.94 -8.43 0.47
C PRO A 19 19.48 -7.88 1.80
N ALA A 20 20.79 -7.75 1.97
CA ALA A 20 21.38 -7.22 3.20
C ALA A 20 21.02 -5.74 3.42
N GLN A 21 20.94 -4.94 2.36
CA GLN A 21 20.47 -3.55 2.43
C GLN A 21 18.99 -3.47 2.81
N ILE A 22 18.15 -4.36 2.26
CA ILE A 22 16.73 -4.46 2.61
C ILE A 22 16.59 -4.82 4.09
N PHE A 23 17.30 -5.85 4.56
CA PHE A 23 17.29 -6.26 5.96
C PHE A 23 17.69 -5.12 6.89
N LYS A 24 18.75 -4.38 6.57
CA LYS A 24 19.20 -3.23 7.36
C LYS A 24 18.12 -2.14 7.44
N LYS A 25 17.50 -1.79 6.31
CA LYS A 25 16.43 -0.78 6.27
C LYS A 25 15.20 -1.22 7.07
N VAL A 26 14.69 -2.42 6.80
CA VAL A 26 13.49 -2.98 7.46
C VAL A 26 13.71 -3.08 8.97
N SER A 27 14.86 -3.60 9.40
CA SER A 27 15.19 -3.75 10.83
C SER A 27 15.37 -2.39 11.54
N SER A 28 15.72 -1.34 10.79
CA SER A 28 15.83 0.03 11.31
C SER A 28 14.55 0.85 11.16
N GLY A 29 13.45 0.24 10.71
CA GLY A 29 12.16 0.91 10.50
C GLY A 29 12.13 1.88 9.31
N VAL A 30 13.11 1.81 8.40
CA VAL A 30 13.15 2.65 7.19
C VAL A 30 12.21 2.05 6.14
N LYS A 31 11.20 2.81 5.71
CA LYS A 31 10.21 2.40 4.70
C LYS A 31 10.79 2.43 3.27
N PRO A 32 10.19 1.71 2.29
CA PRO A 32 10.60 1.76 0.89
C PRO A 32 10.51 3.17 0.29
N ALA A 33 11.41 3.51 -0.63
CA ALA A 33 11.36 4.80 -1.34
C ALA A 33 10.08 4.96 -2.18
N SER A 34 9.54 3.85 -2.72
CA SER A 34 8.30 3.85 -3.50
C SER A 34 7.08 4.37 -2.73
N LEU A 35 7.08 4.32 -1.40
CA LEU A 35 6.01 4.94 -0.59
C LEU A 35 5.92 6.46 -0.78
N GLY A 36 7.03 7.11 -1.13
CA GLY A 36 7.06 8.54 -1.47
C GLY A 36 6.36 8.87 -2.79
N LYS A 37 6.14 7.87 -3.66
CA LYS A 37 5.50 8.02 -4.98
C LYS A 37 3.98 7.91 -4.92
N VAL A 38 3.42 7.45 -3.80
CA VAL A 38 1.97 7.37 -3.59
C VAL A 38 1.43 8.80 -3.42
N THR A 39 0.69 9.28 -4.42
CA THR A 39 0.14 10.64 -4.48
C THR A 39 -1.14 10.79 -3.66
N ASP A 40 -2.00 9.77 -3.67
CA ASP A 40 -3.23 9.75 -2.90
C ASP A 40 -2.93 9.62 -1.38
N PRO A 41 -3.28 10.63 -0.57
CA PRO A 41 -3.00 10.61 0.86
C PRO A 41 -3.76 9.51 1.63
N GLN A 42 -4.95 9.14 1.19
CA GLN A 42 -5.77 8.11 1.83
C GLN A 42 -5.18 6.72 1.61
N ILE A 43 -4.78 6.41 0.36
CA ILE A 43 -4.05 5.18 0.03
C ILE A 43 -2.75 5.11 0.82
N LYS A 44 -1.98 6.22 0.82
CA LYS A 44 -0.69 6.28 1.54
C LYS A 44 -0.86 6.03 3.03
N ALA A 45 -1.82 6.68 3.67
CA ALA A 45 -2.12 6.50 5.09
C ALA A 45 -2.53 5.05 5.41
N PHE A 46 -3.33 4.42 4.54
CA PHE A 46 -3.72 3.02 4.71
C PHE A 46 -2.52 2.06 4.61
N ILE A 47 -1.65 2.26 3.60
CA ILE A 47 -0.41 1.49 3.47
C ILE A 47 0.43 1.66 4.74
N GLU A 48 0.62 2.88 5.23
CA GLU A 48 1.43 3.14 6.43
C GLU A 48 0.94 2.42 7.68
N LYS A 49 -0.37 2.27 7.86
CA LYS A 49 -0.96 1.45 8.94
C LYS A 49 -0.53 -0.02 8.86
N CYS A 50 -0.34 -0.55 7.64
CA CYS A 50 0.13 -1.92 7.41
C CYS A 50 1.65 -2.07 7.65
N LEU A 51 2.42 -0.98 7.56
CA LEU A 51 3.89 -1.01 7.59
C LEU A 51 4.51 -0.74 8.97
N VAL A 52 3.69 -0.66 10.03
CA VAL A 52 4.17 -0.54 11.42
C VAL A 52 4.94 -1.80 11.86
N PRO A 53 5.75 -1.72 12.95
CA PRO A 53 6.38 -2.90 13.55
C PRO A 53 5.37 -4.01 13.83
N ALA A 54 5.80 -5.27 13.72
CA ALA A 54 4.90 -6.43 13.77
C ALA A 54 4.00 -6.47 15.02
N SER A 55 4.53 -6.05 16.18
CA SER A 55 3.78 -5.98 17.44
C SER A 55 2.66 -4.93 17.46
N LEU A 56 2.69 -3.96 16.56
CA LEU A 56 1.72 -2.87 16.44
C LEU A 56 0.78 -3.04 15.25
N ARG A 57 1.00 -4.05 14.40
CA ARG A 57 0.15 -4.27 13.22
C ARG A 57 -1.24 -4.71 13.65
N LEU A 58 -2.25 -4.02 13.11
CA LEU A 58 -3.64 -4.41 13.31
C LEU A 58 -3.92 -5.75 12.60
N PRO A 59 -4.80 -6.59 13.17
CA PRO A 59 -5.26 -7.78 12.48
C PRO A 59 -6.13 -7.40 11.28
N ALA A 60 -6.23 -8.30 10.30
CA ALA A 60 -6.99 -8.07 9.07
C ALA A 60 -8.44 -7.64 9.35
N LYS A 61 -9.12 -8.25 10.35
CA LYS A 61 -10.50 -7.91 10.75
C LYS A 61 -10.69 -6.43 11.13
N ASP A 62 -9.64 -5.78 11.64
CA ASP A 62 -9.71 -4.39 12.07
C ASP A 62 -9.22 -3.45 10.97
N LEU A 63 -8.25 -3.88 10.15
CA LEU A 63 -7.89 -3.17 8.91
C LEU A 63 -9.05 -3.10 7.92
N LEU A 64 -9.87 -4.15 7.82
CA LEU A 64 -11.06 -4.17 6.97
C LEU A 64 -12.09 -3.09 7.34
N LYS A 65 -12.09 -2.60 8.59
CA LYS A 65 -12.98 -1.51 9.06
C LYS A 65 -12.47 -0.12 8.69
N ASP A 66 -11.28 -0.02 8.11
CA ASP A 66 -10.70 1.27 7.73
C ASP A 66 -11.56 1.94 6.64
N PRO A 67 -11.87 3.25 6.75
CA PRO A 67 -12.65 3.96 5.73
C PRO A 67 -12.12 3.82 4.31
N PHE A 68 -10.80 3.61 4.14
CA PHE A 68 -10.21 3.32 2.83
C PHE A 68 -10.77 2.06 2.17
N LEU A 69 -11.12 1.03 2.96
CA LEU A 69 -11.69 -0.22 2.47
C LEU A 69 -13.22 -0.26 2.60
N GLN A 70 -13.82 0.72 3.27
CA GLN A 70 -15.26 0.84 3.36
C GLN A 70 -15.80 1.42 2.05
N ILE A 71 -16.45 0.56 1.26
CA ILE A 71 -17.24 0.97 0.12
C ILE A 71 -18.56 1.50 0.68
N GLU A 72 -18.61 2.76 1.10
CA GLU A 72 -19.89 3.41 1.35
C GLU A 72 -20.61 3.51 0.00
N ASN A 73 -21.61 2.65 -0.21
CA ASN A 73 -22.59 2.63 -1.32
C ASN A 73 -22.35 3.68 -2.42
N LEU A 74 -21.55 3.30 -3.42
CA LEU A 74 -21.40 4.04 -4.67
C LEU A 74 -22.73 4.05 -5.44
N ASN A 75 -23.62 4.98 -5.10
CA ASN A 75 -24.59 5.54 -6.04
C ASN A 75 -23.93 6.65 -6.89
N GLU A 76 -22.65 6.53 -7.20
CA GLU A 76 -21.87 7.44 -8.06
C GLU A 76 -20.89 6.59 -8.89
N PRO A 77 -20.80 6.83 -10.21
CA PRO A 77 -20.26 5.86 -11.16
C PRO A 77 -18.72 5.91 -11.24
N THR A 78 -18.03 5.40 -10.24
CA THR A 78 -16.61 5.01 -10.38
C THR A 78 -16.47 3.58 -10.91
N HIS A 79 -17.36 3.19 -11.83
CA HIS A 79 -17.28 1.94 -12.59
C HIS A 79 -16.49 2.12 -13.90
N ASN A 80 -15.60 3.11 -13.98
CA ASN A 80 -14.79 3.33 -15.19
C ASN A 80 -13.36 2.81 -15.05
N LEU A 81 -12.73 2.89 -13.87
CA LEU A 81 -11.34 2.41 -13.73
C LEU A 81 -11.19 0.89 -13.90
N PHE A 82 -12.19 0.08 -13.51
CA PHE A 82 -12.16 -1.38 -13.70
C PHE A 82 -12.61 -1.83 -15.11
N LEU A 83 -13.43 -1.03 -15.82
CA LEU A 83 -13.83 -1.34 -17.19
C LEU A 83 -12.74 -0.94 -18.21
N ASP A 84 -11.89 0.03 -17.88
CA ASP A 84 -10.78 0.44 -18.74
C ASP A 84 -9.67 -0.62 -18.84
N PHE A 85 -9.48 -1.47 -17.81
CA PHE A 85 -8.53 -2.59 -17.85
C PHE A 85 -9.05 -3.83 -18.59
N SER A 86 -10.35 -3.92 -18.86
CA SER A 86 -10.95 -5.05 -19.59
C SER A 86 -11.06 -4.83 -21.11
N ASN A 87 -10.70 -3.64 -21.61
CA ASN A 87 -10.77 -3.31 -23.04
C ASN A 87 -9.40 -3.08 -23.71
N ASN A 88 -8.32 -3.67 -23.19
CA ASN A 88 -7.05 -3.76 -23.91
C ASN A 88 -6.48 -5.18 -23.85
#